data_AF-A0A8S4N2M5-F1
#
_entry.id   AF-A0A8S4N2M5-F1
#
_cell.length_a   1.000
_cell.length_b   1.000
_cell.length_c   1.000
_cell.angle_alpha   90.00
_cell.angle_beta   90.00
_cell.angle_gamma   90.00
#
_symmetry.space_group_name_H-M   'P 1'
#
loop_
_entity.id
_entity.type
_entity.pdbx_description
1 polymer ?
#
loop_
_entity_poly.entity_id
_entity_poly.type
_entity_poly.pdbx_seq_one_letter_code
_entity_poly.pdbx_strand_id
1 'polypeptide(L)'
;MASLKQFTQKMEQRSIAVLEQKVLAEALVYQMLPKPIAKRLRTKRGVGVVAEKFSSVTICFTDIADFQEISEQSTPNDLIELLNMLYLYIDARIECYDVYKVETVADHYMVASGLPKRNGDHHSEEIADMLVDLLHSMTHFEIPHLPEKRLQIRIGAHTGPAVAGVVGSRMLRYCLFGDTVNTASRMQSTSLPGRIQISAQLNTLLESFGRFVTIPRGKIEIKGKGMMETHWLISKRVSTTGSGASLPGSYYRRPNRHGNGSMRNHFSPYGERWRTFFQNKLLPDIRKKRRERMQSVIDAKQTT
;
A
#
# COMPACT_ATOMS: atom_id res chain seq x y z
N MET A 1 -51.35 -3.28 29.29
CA MET A 1 -50.04 -3.98 29.13
C MET A 1 -49.55 -4.10 27.69
N ALA A 2 -50.42 -4.24 26.67
CA ALA A 2 -49.99 -4.38 25.26
C ALA A 2 -49.22 -3.16 24.69
N SER A 3 -49.63 -1.94 25.07
CA SER A 3 -48.97 -0.69 24.63
C SER A 3 -47.53 -0.55 25.15
N LEU A 4 -47.25 -1.01 26.38
CA LEU A 4 -45.89 -0.98 26.94
C LEU A 4 -44.97 -1.95 26.20
N LYS A 5 -45.43 -3.19 25.92
CA LYS A 5 -44.67 -4.17 25.13
C LYS A 5 -44.36 -3.65 23.73
N GLN A 6 -45.35 -3.05 23.04
CA GLN A 6 -45.14 -2.44 21.72
C GLN A 6 -44.16 -1.26 21.78
N PHE A 7 -44.23 -0.43 22.82
CA PHE A 7 -43.28 0.67 23.01
C PHE A 7 -41.85 0.17 23.26
N THR A 8 -41.67 -0.84 24.12
CA THR A 8 -40.36 -1.44 24.39
C THR A 8 -39.77 -2.06 23.13
N GLN A 9 -40.57 -2.81 22.37
CA GLN A 9 -40.13 -3.42 21.11
C GLN A 9 -39.74 -2.36 20.07
N LYS A 10 -40.47 -1.25 19.99
CA LYS A 10 -40.14 -0.12 19.10
C LYS A 10 -38.87 0.61 19.53
N MET A 11 -38.63 0.75 20.84
CA MET A 11 -37.41 1.35 21.38
C MET A 11 -36.20 0.45 21.11
N GLU A 12 -36.36 -0.86 21.24
CA GLU A 12 -35.32 -1.85 20.95
C GLU A 12 -34.94 -1.84 19.46
N GLN A 13 -35.94 -1.84 18.56
CA GLN A 13 -35.71 -1.70 17.12
C GLN A 13 -34.99 -0.40 16.77
N ARG A 14 -35.37 0.73 17.38
CA ARG A 14 -34.68 2.02 17.18
C ARG A 14 -33.25 1.98 17.71
N SER A 15 -33.02 1.35 18.86
CA SER A 15 -31.69 1.19 19.44
C SER A 15 -30.76 0.41 18.52
N ILE A 16 -31.26 -0.71 17.96
CA ILE A 16 -30.52 -1.54 16.99
C ILE A 16 -30.21 -0.73 15.73
N ALA A 17 -31.19 -0.04 15.14
CA ALA A 17 -30.97 0.76 13.93
C ALA A 17 -29.95 1.89 14.16
N VAL A 18 -29.99 2.57 15.31
CA VAL A 18 -29.00 3.59 15.67
C VAL A 18 -27.61 2.97 15.84
N LEU A 19 -27.51 1.75 16.38
CA LEU A 19 -26.25 1.05 16.53
C LEU A 19 -25.67 0.67 15.16
N GLU A 20 -26.47 0.13 14.25
CA GLU A 20 -26.07 -0.18 12.88
C GLU A 20 -25.58 1.07 12.14
N GLN A 21 -26.32 2.18 12.22
CA GLN A 21 -25.90 3.45 11.65
C GLN A 21 -24.59 3.96 12.24
N LYS A 22 -24.37 3.80 13.55
CA LYS A 22 -23.10 4.15 14.20
C LYS A 22 -21.94 3.29 13.67
N VAL A 23 -22.13 1.98 13.54
CA VAL A 23 -21.08 1.07 13.04
C VAL A 23 -20.70 1.42 11.60
N LEU A 24 -21.69 1.67 10.73
CA LEU A 24 -21.44 2.08 9.35
C LEU A 24 -20.73 3.43 9.26
N ALA A 25 -21.17 4.42 10.05
CA ALA A 25 -20.52 5.72 10.12
C ALA A 25 -19.06 5.60 10.60
N GLU A 26 -18.80 4.76 11.61
CA GLU A 26 -17.44 4.50 12.09
C GLU A 26 -16.55 3.84 11.04
N ALA A 27 -17.06 2.84 10.33
CA ALA A 27 -16.32 2.18 9.26
C ALA A 27 -15.90 3.17 8.16
N LEU A 28 -16.79 4.08 7.75
CA LEU A 28 -16.49 5.12 6.76
C LEU A 28 -15.45 6.12 7.28
N VAL A 29 -15.53 6.54 8.55
CA VAL A 29 -14.52 7.44 9.14
C VAL A 29 -13.14 6.79 9.16
N TYR A 30 -13.05 5.49 9.45
CA TYR A 30 -11.76 4.77 9.43
C TYR A 30 -11.21 4.52 8.02
N GLN A 31 -12.03 4.64 6.97
CA GLN A 31 -11.56 4.63 5.59
C GLN A 31 -10.93 5.97 5.18
N MET A 32 -11.39 7.08 5.79
CA MET A 32 -10.90 8.43 5.47
C MET A 32 -9.77 8.89 6.39
N LEU A 33 -9.71 8.39 7.62
CA LEU A 33 -8.76 8.83 8.63
C LEU A 33 -8.14 7.66 9.40
N PRO A 34 -6.88 7.79 9.84
CA PRO A 34 -6.27 6.77 10.69
C PRO A 34 -7.04 6.58 12.00
N LYS A 35 -7.20 5.33 12.45
CA LYS A 35 -7.97 4.98 13.67
C LYS A 35 -7.61 5.82 14.91
N PRO A 36 -6.33 6.09 15.23
CA PRO A 36 -5.98 6.92 16.39
C PRO A 36 -6.51 8.36 16.28
N ILE A 37 -6.51 8.91 15.06
CA ILE A 37 -6.97 10.27 14.76
C ILE A 37 -8.49 10.35 14.79
N ALA A 38 -9.18 9.37 14.17
CA ALA A 38 -10.63 9.25 14.21
C ALA A 38 -11.17 9.14 15.65
N LYS A 39 -10.50 8.35 16.51
CA LYS A 39 -10.87 8.24 17.93
C LYS A 39 -10.71 9.59 18.67
N ARG A 40 -9.60 10.30 18.43
CA ARG A 40 -9.34 11.63 19.03
C ARG A 40 -10.40 12.66 18.64
N LEU A 41 -10.76 12.71 17.35
CA LEU A 41 -11.81 13.60 16.83
C LEU A 41 -13.17 13.36 17.47
N ARG A 42 -13.50 12.09 17.74
CA ARG A 42 -14.76 11.73 18.42
C ARG A 42 -14.79 12.16 19.88
N THR A 43 -13.70 11.94 20.61
CA THR A 43 -13.65 12.23 22.05
C THR A 43 -13.63 13.73 22.33
N LYS A 44 -12.94 14.51 21.48
CA LYS A 44 -12.82 15.96 21.63
C LYS A 44 -13.70 16.68 20.61
N ARG A 45 -15.02 16.71 20.83
CA ARG A 45 -15.94 17.50 20.02
C ARG A 45 -15.45 18.95 19.93
N GLY A 46 -15.12 19.41 18.73
CA GLY A 46 -14.75 20.81 18.45
C GLY A 46 -13.28 21.17 18.68
N VAL A 47 -12.42 20.28 19.18
CA VAL A 47 -10.97 20.55 19.27
C VAL A 47 -10.32 19.99 18.01
N GLY A 48 -9.85 20.87 17.12
CA GLY A 48 -9.10 20.49 15.95
C GLY A 48 -7.94 19.54 16.32
N VAL A 49 -7.66 18.56 15.46
CA VAL A 49 -6.52 17.66 15.70
C VAL A 49 -5.25 18.49 15.63
N VAL A 50 -4.61 18.67 16.78
CA VAL A 50 -3.33 19.37 16.89
C VAL A 50 -2.30 18.66 16.01
N ALA A 51 -1.62 19.44 15.18
CA ALA A 51 -0.50 18.96 14.36
C ALA A 51 0.56 18.31 15.27
N GLU A 52 0.99 17.13 14.90
CA GLU A 52 1.97 16.34 15.64
C GLU A 52 3.31 16.34 14.91
N LYS A 53 4.39 16.60 15.64
CA LYS A 53 5.75 16.55 15.10
C LYS A 53 6.34 15.16 15.31
N PHE A 54 6.83 14.55 14.23
CA PHE A 54 7.54 13.29 14.23
C PHE A 54 9.02 13.58 13.96
N SER A 55 9.90 13.08 14.82
CA SER A 55 11.35 13.30 14.72
C SER A 55 11.98 12.51 13.58
N SER A 56 11.45 11.31 13.32
CA SER A 56 11.90 10.42 12.26
C SER A 56 10.71 9.65 11.71
N VAL A 57 10.51 9.75 10.40
CA VAL A 57 9.56 8.96 9.62
C VAL A 57 10.21 8.60 8.29
N THR A 58 9.88 7.45 7.73
CA THR A 58 10.27 7.11 6.36
C THR A 58 9.06 7.27 5.45
N ILE A 59 9.25 8.05 4.39
CA ILE A 59 8.23 8.34 3.38
C ILE A 59 8.73 7.79 2.05
N CYS A 60 7.87 7.08 1.33
CA CYS A 60 8.11 6.71 -0.05
C CYS A 60 7.04 7.28 -0.99
N PHE A 61 7.50 7.63 -2.19
CA PHE A 61 6.67 7.96 -3.33
C PHE A 61 6.91 6.91 -4.41
N THR A 62 5.84 6.53 -5.10
CA THR A 62 5.92 5.76 -6.33
C THR A 62 5.11 6.45 -7.41
N ASP A 63 5.54 6.32 -8.67
CA ASP A 63 4.73 6.66 -9.83
C ASP A 63 4.89 5.60 -10.92
N ILE A 64 4.07 5.70 -11.96
CA ILE A 64 4.13 4.84 -13.13
C ILE A 64 5.17 5.40 -14.09
N ALA A 65 6.15 4.57 -14.48
CA ALA A 65 7.06 4.92 -15.56
C ALA A 65 6.29 4.96 -16.89
N ASP A 66 6.62 5.92 -17.74
CA ASP A 66 6.01 6.10 -19.06
C ASP A 66 4.47 6.25 -19.02
N PHE A 67 3.93 6.78 -17.91
CA PHE A 67 2.49 6.99 -17.73
C PHE A 67 1.87 7.82 -18.86
N GLN A 68 2.58 8.84 -19.34
CA GLN A 68 2.12 9.66 -20.46
C GLN A 68 1.91 8.81 -21.73
N GLU A 69 2.88 7.97 -22.09
CA GLU A 69 2.78 7.12 -23.28
C GLU A 69 1.67 6.08 -23.14
N ILE A 70 1.51 5.51 -21.94
CA ILE A 70 0.39 4.60 -21.63
C ILE A 70 -0.94 5.34 -21.77
N SER A 71 -1.05 6.54 -21.21
CA SER A 71 -2.27 7.35 -21.25
C SER A 71 -2.64 7.78 -22.67
N GLU A 72 -1.66 8.05 -23.54
CA GLU A 72 -1.91 8.42 -24.95
C GLU A 72 -2.44 7.23 -25.77
N GLN A 73 -2.12 6.00 -25.37
CA GLN A 73 -2.56 4.76 -26.03
C GLN A 73 -3.83 4.14 -25.42
N SER A 74 -4.34 4.73 -24.33
CA SER A 74 -5.47 4.19 -23.56
C SER A 74 -6.72 5.02 -23.73
N THR A 75 -7.89 4.38 -23.73
CA THR A 75 -9.13 5.15 -23.54
C THR A 75 -9.25 5.63 -22.08
N PRO A 76 -10.06 6.66 -21.79
CA PRO A 76 -10.28 7.09 -20.41
C PRO A 76 -10.77 5.97 -19.47
N ASN A 77 -11.57 5.05 -19.99
CA ASN A 77 -12.05 3.90 -19.22
C ASN A 77 -10.92 2.91 -18.91
N ASP A 78 -10.08 2.61 -19.90
CA ASP A 78 -8.92 1.72 -19.73
C ASP A 78 -7.94 2.27 -18.70
N LEU A 79 -7.72 3.59 -18.71
CA LEU A 79 -6.83 4.27 -17.78
C LEU A 79 -7.36 4.20 -16.34
N ILE A 80 -8.66 4.43 -16.14
CA ILE A 80 -9.30 4.31 -14.83
C ILE A 80 -9.25 2.85 -14.33
N GLU A 81 -9.49 1.88 -15.20
CA GLU A 81 -9.41 0.46 -14.85
C GLU A 81 -7.97 0.07 -14.46
N LEU A 82 -6.97 0.52 -15.21
CA LEU A 82 -5.56 0.30 -14.90
C LEU A 82 -5.16 0.90 -13.55
N LEU A 83 -5.50 2.16 -13.29
CA LEU A 83 -5.19 2.81 -12.02
C LEU A 83 -5.86 2.11 -10.84
N ASN A 84 -7.14 1.72 -10.98
CA ASN A 84 -7.84 0.97 -9.94
C ASN A 84 -7.20 -0.40 -9.69
N MET A 85 -6.85 -1.14 -10.75
CA MET A 85 -6.18 -2.43 -10.63
C MET A 85 -4.81 -2.29 -9.95
N LEU A 86 -4.04 -1.28 -10.35
CA LEU A 86 -2.75 -0.98 -9.76
C LEU A 86 -2.88 -0.65 -8.27
N TYR A 87 -3.78 0.26 -7.91
CA TYR A 87 -3.95 0.66 -6.52
C TYR A 87 -4.49 -0.47 -5.65
N LEU A 88 -5.41 -1.29 -6.14
CA LEU A 88 -5.85 -2.49 -5.41
C LEU A 88 -4.69 -3.49 -5.23
N TYR A 89 -3.83 -3.63 -6.24
CA TYR A 89 -2.66 -4.50 -6.17
C TYR A 89 -1.65 -4.00 -5.13
N ILE A 90 -1.34 -2.71 -5.13
CA ILE A 90 -0.44 -2.09 -4.15
C ILE A 90 -1.06 -2.15 -2.75
N ASP A 91 -2.33 -1.78 -2.60
CA ASP A 91 -3.07 -1.78 -1.33
C ASP A 91 -3.00 -3.17 -0.67
N ALA A 92 -3.23 -4.25 -1.44
CA ALA A 92 -3.13 -5.61 -0.93
C ALA A 92 -1.72 -6.02 -0.47
N ARG A 93 -0.67 -5.39 -1.02
CA ARG A 93 0.73 -5.66 -0.60
C ARG A 93 1.10 -4.87 0.65
N ILE A 94 0.71 -3.61 0.73
CA ILE A 94 1.08 -2.76 1.86
C ILE A 94 0.38 -3.17 3.17
N GLU A 95 -0.76 -3.87 3.09
CA GLU A 95 -1.47 -4.41 4.26
C GLU A 95 -0.62 -5.36 5.12
N CYS A 96 0.45 -5.95 4.57
CA CYS A 96 1.36 -6.84 5.30
C CYS A 96 2.42 -6.11 6.13
N TYR A 97 2.50 -4.78 6.06
CA TYR A 97 3.57 -3.98 6.67
C TYR A 97 3.02 -2.90 7.61
N ASP A 98 3.81 -2.45 8.57
CA ASP A 98 3.45 -1.33 9.45
C ASP A 98 3.63 0.01 8.72
N VAL A 99 2.73 0.27 7.77
CA VAL A 99 2.77 1.43 6.90
C VAL A 99 1.38 2.08 6.78
N TYR A 100 1.38 3.38 6.53
CA TYR A 100 0.19 4.20 6.36
C TYR A 100 0.16 4.79 4.95
N LYS A 101 -0.89 4.46 4.20
CA LYS A 101 -1.20 5.08 2.90
C LYS A 101 -1.64 6.53 3.13
N VAL A 102 -0.92 7.46 2.52
CA VAL A 102 -1.24 8.89 2.55
C VAL A 102 -2.09 9.21 1.32
N GLU A 103 -3.13 10.02 1.48
CA GLU A 103 -3.91 10.50 0.33
C GLU A 103 -3.02 11.31 -0.62
N THR A 104 -2.90 10.86 -1.86
CA THR A 104 -2.08 11.49 -2.90
C THR A 104 -2.91 12.25 -3.93
N VAL A 105 -2.21 13.06 -4.71
CA VAL A 105 -2.75 13.72 -5.90
C VAL A 105 -2.22 12.99 -7.13
N ALA A 106 -3.11 12.72 -8.10
CA ALA A 106 -2.82 12.11 -9.40
C ALA A 106 -2.36 10.64 -9.37
N ASP A 107 -1.32 10.31 -10.13
CA ASP A 107 -0.73 8.99 -10.39
C ASP A 107 0.34 8.58 -9.37
N HIS A 108 0.63 9.45 -8.41
CA HIS A 108 1.61 9.19 -7.38
C HIS A 108 0.96 8.39 -6.26
N TYR A 109 1.66 7.40 -5.73
CA TYR A 109 1.24 6.63 -4.58
C TYR A 109 2.23 6.88 -3.43
N MET A 110 1.71 7.36 -2.29
CA MET A 110 2.52 7.79 -1.15
C MET A 110 2.21 6.93 0.06
N VAL A 111 3.27 6.42 0.67
CA VAL A 111 3.20 5.61 1.88
C VAL A 111 4.22 6.15 2.87
N ALA A 112 3.87 6.11 4.15
CA ALA A 112 4.77 6.49 5.22
C ALA A 112 4.73 5.48 6.36
N SER A 113 5.84 5.31 7.06
CA SER A 113 5.92 4.56 8.32
C SER A 113 6.52 5.44 9.43
N GLY A 114 6.29 5.05 10.68
CA GLY A 114 6.60 5.86 11.87
C GLY A 114 5.50 6.88 12.22
N LEU A 115 4.40 6.85 11.45
CA LEU A 115 3.17 7.61 11.70
C LEU A 115 1.95 6.83 11.18
N PRO A 116 0.74 7.09 11.70
CA PRO A 116 0.43 7.94 12.85
C PRO A 116 0.89 7.34 14.19
N LYS A 117 1.29 6.06 14.20
CA LYS A 117 1.88 5.38 15.35
C LYS A 117 3.39 5.35 15.16
N ARG A 118 4.14 5.75 16.19
CA ARG A 118 5.61 5.68 16.20
C ARG A 118 6.05 4.23 16.41
N ASN A 119 7.09 3.82 15.69
CA ASN A 119 7.66 2.48 15.76
C ASN A 119 9.20 2.50 15.90
N GLY A 120 9.78 3.60 16.43
CA GLY A 120 11.23 3.75 16.54
C GLY A 120 11.88 3.78 15.16
N ASP A 121 13.07 3.20 15.00
CA ASP A 121 13.78 3.17 13.71
C ASP A 121 13.21 2.13 12.72
N HIS A 122 12.30 1.25 13.19
CA HIS A 122 11.67 0.21 12.35
C HIS A 122 10.87 0.79 11.18
N HIS A 123 10.48 2.06 11.20
CA HIS A 123 9.83 2.70 10.04
C HIS A 123 10.65 2.54 8.74
N SER A 124 11.97 2.52 8.86
CA SER A 124 12.86 2.40 7.71
C SER A 124 12.92 0.96 7.19
N GLU A 125 12.95 -0.01 8.09
CA GLU A 125 12.92 -1.44 7.79
C GLU A 125 11.59 -1.85 7.14
N GLU A 126 10.45 -1.42 7.69
CA GLU A 126 9.11 -1.70 7.17
C GLU A 126 8.92 -1.15 5.75
N ILE A 127 9.37 0.08 5.49
CA ILE A 127 9.32 0.66 4.15
C ILE A 127 10.27 -0.07 3.21
N ALA A 128 11.51 -0.35 3.61
CA ALA A 128 12.46 -1.08 2.76
C ALA A 128 11.95 -2.47 2.39
N ASP A 129 11.38 -3.19 3.36
CA ASP A 129 10.78 -4.51 3.17
C ASP A 129 9.60 -4.46 2.20
N MET A 130 8.68 -3.51 2.41
CA MET A 130 7.55 -3.26 1.54
C MET A 130 7.99 -2.93 0.11
N LEU A 131 8.99 -2.05 -0.06
CA LEU A 131 9.45 -1.61 -1.37
C LEU A 131 10.11 -2.74 -2.17
N VAL A 132 10.92 -3.57 -1.52
CA VAL A 132 11.54 -4.73 -2.18
C VAL A 132 10.46 -5.72 -2.63
N ASP A 133 9.49 -6.05 -1.77
CA ASP A 133 8.39 -6.95 -2.13
C ASP A 133 7.51 -6.35 -3.24
N LEU A 134 7.17 -5.07 -3.13
CA LEU A 134 6.38 -4.36 -4.12
C LEU A 134 7.04 -4.40 -5.50
N LEU A 135 8.33 -4.08 -5.59
CA LEU A 135 9.06 -4.09 -6.86
C LEU A 135 9.10 -5.49 -7.50
N HIS A 136 9.34 -6.54 -6.70
CA HIS A 136 9.30 -7.93 -7.20
C HIS A 136 7.90 -8.32 -7.66
N SER A 137 6.87 -7.89 -6.93
CA SER A 137 5.48 -8.19 -7.26
C SER A 137 5.02 -7.52 -8.56
N MET A 138 5.57 -6.35 -8.91
CA MET A 138 5.21 -5.61 -10.12
C MET A 138 5.69 -6.29 -11.41
N THR A 139 6.66 -7.20 -11.35
CA THR A 139 7.10 -7.95 -12.53
C THR A 139 6.02 -8.88 -13.09
N HIS A 140 5.00 -9.18 -12.29
CA HIS A 140 3.86 -10.02 -12.66
C HIS A 140 2.58 -9.21 -12.95
N PHE A 141 2.66 -7.88 -12.91
CA PHE A 141 1.52 -7.02 -13.21
C PHE A 141 1.36 -6.89 -14.73
N GLU A 142 0.19 -7.24 -15.24
CA GLU A 142 -0.16 -7.18 -16.66
C GLU A 142 -1.17 -6.06 -16.89
N ILE A 143 -0.96 -5.26 -17.94
CA ILE A 143 -1.91 -4.21 -18.34
C ILE A 143 -2.95 -4.87 -19.26
N PRO A 144 -4.24 -4.93 -18.89
CA PRO A 144 -5.24 -5.71 -19.65
C PRO A 144 -5.39 -5.27 -21.11
N HIS A 145 -5.34 -3.96 -21.37
CA HIS A 145 -5.51 -3.36 -22.69
C HIS A 145 -4.17 -3.22 -23.47
N LEU A 146 -3.02 -3.44 -22.83
CA LEU A 146 -1.68 -3.35 -23.43
C LEU A 146 -0.81 -4.55 -22.99
N PRO A 147 -1.12 -5.78 -23.43
CA PRO A 147 -0.49 -7.00 -22.91
C PRO A 147 1.01 -7.12 -23.22
N GLU A 148 1.49 -6.42 -24.25
CA GLU A 148 2.89 -6.39 -24.66
C GLU A 148 3.73 -5.41 -23.82
N LYS A 149 3.08 -4.42 -23.17
CA LYS A 149 3.76 -3.49 -22.28
C LYS A 149 3.85 -4.06 -20.87
N ARG A 150 5.01 -3.89 -20.26
CA ARG A 150 5.23 -4.20 -18.84
C ARG A 150 5.17 -2.91 -18.06
N LEU A 151 4.26 -2.83 -17.09
CA LEU A 151 4.17 -1.69 -16.21
C LEU A 151 5.43 -1.64 -15.33
N GLN A 152 6.16 -0.54 -15.40
CA GLN A 152 7.27 -0.28 -14.50
C GLN A 152 6.89 0.87 -13.57
N ILE A 153 7.36 0.80 -12.33
CA ILE A 153 7.18 1.88 -11.37
C ILE A 153 8.54 2.48 -11.03
N ARG A 154 8.58 3.79 -10.78
CA ARG A 154 9.74 4.42 -10.14
C ARG A 154 9.43 4.59 -8.66
N ILE A 155 10.41 4.30 -7.83
CA ILE A 155 10.27 4.38 -6.39
C ILE A 155 11.36 5.27 -5.83
N GLY A 156 10.97 6.18 -4.92
CA GLY A 156 11.89 6.99 -4.14
C GLY A 156 11.49 7.02 -2.68
N ALA A 157 12.47 6.86 -1.78
CA ALA A 157 12.23 6.92 -0.35
C ALA A 157 13.27 7.78 0.40
N HIS A 158 12.80 8.45 1.44
CA HIS A 158 13.63 9.29 2.29
C HIS A 158 13.15 9.22 3.74
N THR A 159 14.09 9.39 4.66
CA THR A 159 13.83 9.43 6.10
C THR A 159 14.22 10.77 6.68
N GLY A 160 13.34 11.33 7.49
CA GLY A 160 13.59 12.58 8.19
C GLY A 160 12.41 13.02 9.07
N PRO A 161 12.50 14.21 9.67
CA PRO A 161 11.42 14.75 10.49
C PRO A 161 10.22 15.18 9.64
N ALA A 162 9.01 15.00 10.15
CA ALA A 162 7.79 15.44 9.49
C ALA A 162 6.77 15.94 10.49
N VAL A 163 5.82 16.75 10.02
CA VAL A 163 4.67 17.19 10.81
C VAL A 163 3.43 16.59 10.16
N ALA A 164 2.58 15.94 10.94
CA ALA A 164 1.32 15.40 10.44
C ALA A 164 0.13 15.97 11.20
N GLY A 165 -0.96 16.25 10.49
CA GLY A 165 -2.14 16.88 11.08
C GLY A 165 -3.38 16.66 10.23
N VAL A 166 -4.56 16.93 10.81
CA VAL A 166 -5.81 16.89 10.04
C VAL A 166 -6.11 18.27 9.52
N VAL A 167 -6.29 18.38 8.21
CA VAL A 167 -6.65 19.61 7.51
C VAL A 167 -8.08 19.51 6.99
N GLY A 168 -8.78 20.64 7.03
CA GLY A 168 -10.17 20.75 6.60
C GLY A 168 -11.15 20.69 7.78
N SER A 169 -12.36 21.18 7.55
CA SER A 169 -13.47 21.15 8.52
C SER A 169 -14.65 20.31 8.03
N ARG A 170 -14.90 20.31 6.71
CA ARG A 170 -15.96 19.53 6.05
C ARG A 170 -15.43 18.24 5.42
N MET A 171 -14.25 18.29 4.79
CA MET A 171 -13.54 17.13 4.25
C MET A 171 -12.21 17.02 4.99
N LEU A 172 -12.14 16.09 5.94
CA LEU A 172 -10.98 15.91 6.80
C LEU A 172 -9.94 15.06 6.07
N ARG A 173 -8.72 15.56 5.95
CA ARG A 173 -7.58 14.82 5.38
C ARG A 173 -6.43 14.78 6.35
N TYR A 174 -5.83 13.61 6.53
CA TYR A 174 -4.60 13.49 7.31
C TYR A 174 -3.41 13.81 6.40
N CYS A 175 -2.85 15.01 6.57
CA CYS A 175 -1.80 15.55 5.73
C CYS A 175 -0.44 15.47 6.42
N LEU A 176 0.59 15.17 5.63
CA LEU A 176 1.99 15.25 6.05
C LEU A 176 2.61 16.52 5.45
N PHE A 177 3.41 17.19 6.26
CA PHE A 177 4.13 18.40 5.94
C PHE A 177 5.58 18.29 6.36
N GLY A 178 6.42 19.06 5.69
CA GLY A 178 7.83 19.16 6.00
C GLY A 178 8.71 18.80 4.82
N ASP A 179 9.98 19.12 4.98
CA ASP A 179 10.99 18.95 3.97
C ASP A 179 11.22 17.48 3.57
N THR A 180 10.97 16.54 4.49
CA THR A 180 11.04 15.11 4.23
C THR A 180 10.10 14.65 3.12
N VAL A 181 8.89 15.23 3.05
CA VAL A 181 7.91 14.92 1.98
C VAL A 181 8.45 15.35 0.62
N ASN A 182 8.96 16.57 0.55
CA ASN A 182 9.52 17.13 -0.68
C ASN A 182 10.74 16.33 -1.15
N THR A 183 11.65 16.01 -0.23
CA THR A 183 12.85 15.23 -0.52
C THR A 183 12.50 13.82 -1.00
N ALA A 184 11.54 13.14 -0.36
CA ALA A 184 11.05 11.83 -0.80
C ALA A 184 10.46 11.87 -2.22
N SER A 185 9.64 12.87 -2.52
CA SER A 185 9.11 13.08 -3.88
C SER A 185 10.23 13.31 -4.90
N ARG A 186 11.29 14.06 -4.55
CA ARG A 186 12.45 14.23 -5.44
C ARG A 186 13.29 12.97 -5.61
N MET A 187 13.40 12.13 -4.58
CA MET A 187 14.02 10.81 -4.70
C MET A 187 13.25 9.96 -5.71
N GLN A 188 11.93 10.06 -5.76
CA GLN A 188 11.12 9.31 -6.73
C GLN A 188 11.27 9.90 -8.13
N SER A 189 11.15 11.22 -8.29
CA SER A 189 11.20 11.87 -9.60
C SER A 189 12.54 11.72 -10.32
N THR A 190 13.63 11.51 -9.57
CA THR A 190 14.98 11.27 -10.11
C THR A 190 15.34 9.78 -10.18
N SER A 191 14.42 8.89 -9.79
CA SER A 191 14.61 7.44 -9.82
C SER A 191 14.48 6.90 -11.25
N LEU A 192 15.03 5.70 -11.46
CA LEU A 192 14.95 4.99 -12.73
C LEU A 192 13.78 3.99 -12.70
N PRO A 193 13.13 3.72 -13.84
CA PRO A 193 12.09 2.70 -13.94
C PRO A 193 12.58 1.35 -13.39
N GLY A 194 11.75 0.71 -12.58
CA GLY A 194 12.06 -0.58 -11.98
C GLY A 194 13.18 -0.53 -10.92
N ARG A 195 13.47 0.63 -10.34
CA ARG A 195 14.47 0.78 -9.27
C ARG A 195 13.93 1.56 -8.06
N ILE A 196 14.53 1.28 -6.91
CA ILE A 196 14.25 1.94 -5.63
C ILE A 196 15.40 2.89 -5.29
N GLN A 197 15.18 4.18 -5.45
CA GLN A 197 16.14 5.19 -5.02
C GLN A 197 15.90 5.55 -3.56
N ILE A 198 16.98 5.58 -2.78
CA ILE A 198 16.94 6.01 -1.38
C ILE A 198 17.96 7.12 -1.12
N SER A 199 17.61 8.03 -0.23
CA SER A 199 18.55 9.05 0.29
C SER A 199 19.65 8.43 1.16
N ALA A 200 20.78 9.11 1.31
CA ALA A 200 21.85 8.72 2.25
C ALA A 200 21.35 8.51 3.70
N GLN A 201 20.46 9.36 4.20
CA GLN A 201 19.91 9.24 5.57
C GLN A 201 19.16 7.93 5.79
N LEU A 202 18.34 7.52 4.81
CA LEU A 202 17.67 6.22 4.85
C LEU A 202 18.68 5.08 4.73
N ASN A 203 19.70 5.20 3.88
CA ASN A 203 20.74 4.19 3.74
C ASN A 203 21.47 3.93 5.07
N THR A 204 21.86 4.98 5.81
CA THR A 204 22.52 4.84 7.12
C THR A 204 21.68 4.06 8.12
N LEU A 205 20.35 4.27 8.14
CA LEU A 205 19.46 3.46 8.98
C LEU A 205 19.37 2.02 8.50
N LEU A 206 19.25 1.77 7.19
CA LEU A 206 19.20 0.41 6.65
C LEU A 206 20.49 -0.37 6.88
N GLU A 207 21.63 0.31 6.86
CA GLU A 207 22.94 -0.26 7.17
C GLU A 207 23.05 -0.72 8.64
N SER A 208 22.42 0.02 9.57
CA SER A 208 22.46 -0.35 11.00
C SER A 208 21.72 -1.67 11.28
N PHE A 209 20.68 -2.00 10.51
CA PHE A 209 20.02 -3.31 10.59
C PHE A 209 20.84 -4.44 9.95
N GLY A 210 21.75 -4.13 9.02
CA GLY A 210 22.63 -5.11 8.38
C GLY A 210 21.92 -6.17 7.52
N ARG A 211 20.64 -5.95 7.18
CA ARG A 211 19.77 -6.90 6.43
C ARG A 211 19.48 -6.48 5.00
N PHE A 212 19.90 -5.30 4.58
CA PHE A 212 19.60 -4.76 3.24
C PHE A 212 20.87 -4.68 2.38
N VAL A 213 20.68 -4.83 1.07
CA VAL A 213 21.72 -4.63 0.06
C VAL A 213 21.43 -3.33 -0.65
N THR A 214 22.33 -2.37 -0.48
CA THR A 214 22.28 -1.06 -1.12
C THR A 214 23.55 -0.84 -1.95
N ILE A 215 23.42 -0.10 -3.04
CA ILE A 215 24.54 0.24 -3.94
C ILE A 215 24.59 1.76 -4.08
N PRO A 216 25.76 2.42 -3.93
CA PRO A 216 25.87 3.85 -4.15
C PRO A 216 25.54 4.18 -5.60
N ARG A 217 24.63 5.14 -5.79
CA ARG A 217 24.33 5.73 -7.11
C ARG A 217 25.25 6.93 -7.40
N GLY A 218 25.74 7.58 -6.34
CA GLY A 218 26.54 8.79 -6.41
C GLY A 218 25.73 10.04 -6.09
N LYS A 219 26.33 11.20 -6.39
CA LYS A 219 25.72 12.51 -6.16
C LYS A 219 24.81 12.89 -7.32
N ILE A 220 23.60 13.33 -7.00
CA ILE A 220 22.59 13.74 -7.96
C ILE A 220 22.11 15.12 -7.58
N GLU A 221 21.91 15.95 -8.58
CA GLU A 221 21.29 17.24 -8.39
C GLU A 221 19.80 17.08 -8.09
N ILE A 222 19.42 17.46 -6.87
CA ILE A 222 18.04 17.44 -6.40
C ILE A 222 17.55 18.88 -6.32
N LYS A 223 16.45 19.16 -7.04
CA LYS A 223 15.84 20.50 -7.11
C LYS A 223 15.58 21.06 -5.70
N GLY A 224 16.20 22.20 -5.39
CA GLY A 224 16.07 22.89 -4.10
C GLY A 224 16.95 22.33 -2.97
N LYS A 225 17.74 21.29 -3.24
CA LYS A 225 18.68 20.67 -2.29
C LYS A 225 20.14 20.73 -2.75
N GLY A 226 20.37 20.86 -4.05
CA GLY A 226 21.71 20.75 -4.64
C GLY A 226 22.13 19.28 -4.77
N MET A 227 23.43 19.03 -4.71
CA MET A 227 23.99 17.69 -4.86
C MET A 227 23.73 16.84 -3.62
N MET A 228 22.95 15.76 -3.77
CA MET A 228 22.67 14.79 -2.71
C MET A 228 23.25 13.43 -3.06
N GLU A 229 23.85 12.77 -2.07
CA GLU A 229 24.24 11.37 -2.21
C GLU A 229 23.01 10.46 -2.13
N THR A 230 22.94 9.54 -3.08
CA THR A 230 21.81 8.63 -3.25
C THR A 230 22.29 7.20 -3.46
N HIS A 231 21.42 6.25 -3.11
CA HIS A 231 21.70 4.83 -3.19
C HIS A 231 20.54 4.12 -3.88
N TRP A 232 20.84 2.96 -4.46
CA TRP A 232 19.85 2.00 -4.91
C TRP A 232 19.61 0.96 -3.82
N LEU A 233 18.36 0.77 -3.40
CA LEU A 233 17.98 -0.39 -2.62
C LEU A 233 17.69 -1.55 -3.58
N ILE A 234 18.43 -2.65 -3.42
CA ILE A 234 18.38 -3.79 -4.36
C ILE A 234 17.55 -4.93 -3.81
N SER A 235 17.87 -5.41 -2.62
CA SER A 235 17.26 -6.60 -2.03
C SER A 235 17.55 -6.73 -0.54
N LYS A 236 16.97 -7.75 0.08
CA LYS A 236 17.34 -8.20 1.43
C LYS A 236 18.56 -9.14 1.34
N ARG A 237 19.48 -9.06 2.29
CA ARG A 237 20.60 -10.01 2.44
C ARG A 237 20.04 -11.38 2.80
N VAL A 238 20.51 -12.40 2.10
CA VAL A 238 20.23 -13.79 2.45
C VAL A 238 21.05 -14.15 3.69
N SER A 239 20.39 -14.49 4.80
CA SER A 239 21.08 -15.00 5.99
C SER A 239 21.69 -16.37 5.67
N THR A 240 22.99 -16.40 5.43
CA THR A 240 23.77 -17.64 5.33
C THR A 240 24.18 -18.05 6.74
N THR A 241 23.36 -18.85 7.40
CA THR A 241 23.76 -19.54 8.64
C THR A 241 24.60 -20.78 8.30
N GLY A 242 25.93 -20.68 8.44
CA GLY A 242 26.79 -21.80 8.85
C GLY A 242 27.83 -22.36 7.86
N SER A 243 29.11 -22.13 8.21
CA SER A 243 30.35 -22.87 7.89
C SER A 243 30.95 -22.81 6.47
N GLY A 244 32.20 -22.35 6.40
CA GLY A 244 33.00 -22.26 5.18
C GLY A 244 33.63 -23.60 4.76
N ALA A 245 33.52 -23.90 3.47
CA ALA A 245 34.57 -24.42 2.59
C ALA A 245 33.96 -24.63 1.19
N SER A 246 34.56 -24.00 0.18
CA SER A 246 34.38 -24.19 -1.28
C SER A 246 32.97 -24.11 -1.89
N LEU A 247 32.83 -23.30 -2.94
CA LEU A 247 31.67 -23.32 -3.86
C LEU A 247 31.42 -24.78 -4.31
N PRO A 248 30.14 -25.22 -4.33
CA PRO A 248 29.48 -25.24 -5.63
C PRO A 248 27.97 -24.95 -5.59
N GLY A 249 27.51 -24.41 -6.73
CA GLY A 249 26.29 -24.79 -7.44
C GLY A 249 25.01 -25.13 -6.66
N SER A 250 23.99 -24.29 -6.89
CA SER A 250 22.62 -24.74 -7.19
C SER A 250 21.87 -25.50 -6.10
N TYR A 251 21.15 -24.80 -5.21
CA TYR A 251 19.98 -25.41 -4.54
C TYR A 251 18.84 -24.41 -4.29
N TYR A 252 18.02 -24.17 -5.32
CA TYR A 252 16.57 -24.33 -5.14
C TYR A 252 16.31 -25.83 -5.24
N ARG A 253 15.89 -26.45 -4.14
CA ARG A 253 15.76 -27.91 -3.98
C ARG A 253 14.66 -28.46 -4.91
N ARG A 254 15.05 -29.16 -5.99
CA ARG A 254 14.14 -30.03 -6.76
C ARG A 254 13.91 -31.34 -5.98
N PRO A 255 12.70 -31.93 -5.99
CA PRO A 255 12.49 -33.30 -5.52
C PRO A 255 13.00 -34.32 -6.55
N ASN A 256 13.56 -35.43 -6.04
CA ASN A 256 14.21 -36.52 -6.77
C ASN A 256 13.33 -37.15 -7.87
N ARG A 257 13.94 -37.45 -9.03
CA ARG A 257 13.43 -38.40 -10.02
C ARG A 257 14.22 -39.70 -9.95
N HIS A 258 13.52 -40.83 -9.94
CA HIS A 258 14.02 -42.09 -10.48
C HIS A 258 13.00 -42.57 -11.54
N GLY A 259 13.50 -42.96 -12.72
CA GLY A 259 12.83 -43.85 -13.68
C GLY A 259 11.85 -43.26 -14.69
N ASN A 260 12.34 -43.07 -15.92
CA ASN A 260 11.69 -43.14 -17.25
C ASN A 260 10.24 -42.65 -17.50
N GLY A 261 10.12 -41.71 -18.44
CA GLY A 261 8.93 -41.55 -19.30
C GLY A 261 8.39 -40.12 -19.47
N SER A 262 8.57 -39.56 -20.68
CA SER A 262 7.79 -38.46 -21.29
C SER A 262 7.75 -37.07 -20.61
N MET A 263 8.21 -36.05 -21.34
CA MET A 263 8.12 -34.62 -20.97
C MET A 263 6.66 -34.14 -20.93
N ARG A 264 6.22 -33.65 -19.76
CA ARG A 264 5.13 -32.67 -19.63
C ARG A 264 5.56 -31.54 -18.70
N ASN A 265 5.46 -30.31 -19.18
CA ASN A 265 5.73 -29.07 -18.43
C ASN A 265 4.83 -29.01 -17.17
N HIS A 266 5.43 -28.76 -16.01
CA HIS A 266 4.71 -28.43 -14.77
C HIS A 266 5.08 -26.99 -14.36
N PHE A 267 4.07 -26.11 -14.40
CA PHE A 267 4.08 -24.74 -13.92
C PHE A 267 4.18 -24.69 -12.38
N SER A 268 4.75 -23.60 -11.84
CA SER A 268 4.78 -23.32 -10.40
C SER A 268 3.36 -23.02 -9.87
N PRO A 269 2.88 -23.66 -8.79
CA PRO A 269 1.45 -23.63 -8.42
C PRO A 269 0.95 -22.35 -7.75
N TYR A 270 1.80 -21.33 -7.56
CA TYR A 270 1.42 -20.08 -6.90
C TYR A 270 0.78 -19.05 -7.86
N GLY A 271 1.13 -19.07 -9.15
CA GLY A 271 0.57 -18.14 -10.15
C GLY A 271 -0.86 -18.50 -10.58
N GLU A 272 -1.15 -19.79 -10.73
CA GLU A 272 -2.48 -20.26 -11.16
C GLU A 272 -3.52 -20.13 -10.03
N ARG A 273 -3.14 -20.38 -8.77
CA ARG A 273 -4.03 -20.24 -7.61
C ARG A 273 -4.61 -18.83 -7.45
N TRP A 274 -3.88 -17.78 -7.83
CA TRP A 274 -4.36 -16.40 -7.75
C TRP A 274 -5.36 -16.04 -8.85
N ARG A 275 -5.13 -16.46 -10.11
CA ARG A 275 -6.10 -16.30 -11.20
C ARG A 275 -7.40 -17.05 -10.89
N THR A 276 -7.30 -18.28 -10.36
CA THR A 276 -8.47 -19.08 -9.95
C THR A 276 -9.16 -18.51 -8.70
N PHE A 277 -8.42 -17.99 -7.71
CA PHE A 277 -9.01 -17.36 -6.52
C PHE A 277 -9.73 -16.04 -6.85
N PHE A 278 -9.15 -15.23 -7.74
CA PHE A 278 -9.72 -13.96 -8.18
C PHE A 278 -10.98 -14.18 -9.03
N GLN A 279 -10.93 -15.07 -10.03
CA GLN A 279 -12.07 -15.36 -10.92
C GLN A 279 -13.19 -16.18 -10.25
N ASN A 280 -12.85 -17.19 -9.43
CA ASN A 280 -13.85 -18.14 -8.92
C ASN A 280 -14.31 -17.87 -7.48
N LYS A 281 -13.61 -17.02 -6.71
CA LYS A 281 -13.95 -16.76 -5.30
C LYS A 281 -14.22 -15.29 -5.02
N LEU A 282 -13.29 -14.40 -5.36
CA LEU A 282 -13.37 -12.99 -4.98
C LEU A 282 -14.38 -12.19 -5.80
N LEU A 283 -14.34 -12.28 -7.14
CA LEU A 283 -15.29 -11.61 -8.03
C LEU A 283 -16.75 -12.09 -7.85
N PRO A 284 -17.02 -13.41 -7.72
CA PRO A 284 -18.36 -13.90 -7.42
C PRO A 284 -18.86 -13.47 -6.04
N ASP A 285 -18.02 -13.46 -4.99
CA ASP A 285 -18.41 -12.99 -3.66
C ASP A 285 -18.73 -11.49 -3.64
N ILE A 286 -17.96 -10.68 -4.37
CA ILE A 286 -18.24 -9.24 -4.50
C ILE A 286 -19.53 -9.00 -5.29
N ARG A 287 -19.75 -9.75 -6.40
CA ARG A 287 -20.98 -9.67 -7.20
C ARG A 287 -22.21 -10.22 -6.45
N LYS A 288 -22.04 -11.23 -5.61
CA LYS A 288 -23.07 -11.82 -4.74
C LYS A 288 -23.44 -10.88 -3.60
N LYS A 289 -22.47 -10.36 -2.85
CA LYS A 289 -22.70 -9.35 -1.80
C LYS A 289 -23.35 -8.07 -2.35
N ARG A 290 -23.02 -7.67 -3.58
CA ARG A 290 -23.63 -6.52 -4.24
C ARG A 290 -25.06 -6.81 -4.70
N ARG A 291 -25.36 -8.01 -5.20
CA ARG A 291 -26.73 -8.45 -5.55
C ARG A 291 -27.62 -8.64 -4.33
N GLU A 292 -27.13 -9.27 -3.26
CA GLU A 292 -27.86 -9.46 -2.00
C GLU A 292 -28.21 -8.11 -1.34
N ARG A 293 -27.29 -7.15 -1.36
CA ARG A 293 -27.55 -5.77 -0.90
C ARG A 293 -28.53 -5.00 -1.78
N MET A 294 -28.55 -5.27 -3.08
CA MET A 294 -29.50 -4.61 -4.00
C MET A 294 -30.90 -5.21 -3.85
N GLN A 295 -30.99 -6.53 -3.71
CA GLN A 295 -32.26 -7.24 -3.51
C GLN A 295 -32.87 -6.89 -2.14
N SER A 296 -32.07 -6.83 -1.07
CA SER A 296 -32.56 -6.40 0.25
C SER A 296 -33.09 -4.97 0.26
N VAL A 297 -32.59 -4.09 -0.62
CA VAL A 297 -33.06 -2.71 -0.77
C VAL A 297 -34.33 -2.63 -1.62
N ILE A 298 -34.52 -3.53 -2.58
CA ILE A 298 -35.74 -3.62 -3.41
C ILE A 298 -36.89 -4.22 -2.59
N ASP A 299 -36.63 -5.31 -1.84
CA ASP A 299 -37.63 -5.99 -1.02
C ASP A 299 -38.12 -5.09 0.14
N ALA A 300 -37.22 -4.29 0.72
CA ALA A 300 -37.57 -3.29 1.74
C ALA A 300 -38.44 -2.14 1.20
N LYS A 301 -38.43 -1.88 -0.11
CA LYS A 301 -39.28 -0.86 -0.75
C LYS A 301 -40.65 -1.38 -1.19
N GLN A 302 -40.83 -2.70 -1.30
CA GLN A 302 -42.11 -3.32 -1.69
C GLN A 302 -43.00 -3.72 -0.50
N THR A 303 -42.48 -3.64 0.74
CA THR A 303 -43.23 -3.98 1.96
C THR A 303 -43.71 -2.75 2.75
N THR A 304 -43.72 -1.57 2.10
CA THR A 304 -44.27 -0.31 2.66
C THR A 304 -45.33 0.21 1.72
#